data_AF-A0A369L651-F1
#
_entry.id   AF-A0A369L651-F1
#
_cell.length_a   1.000
_cell.length_b   1.000
_cell.length_c   1.000
_cell.angle_alpha   90.00
_cell.angle_beta   90.00
_cell.angle_gamma   90.00
#
_symmetry.space_group_name_H-M   'P 1'
#
loop_
_entity.id
_entity.type
_entity.pdbx_description
1 polymer ?
#
loop_
_entity_poly.entity_id
_entity_poly.type
_entity_poly.pdbx_seq_one_letter_code
_entity_poly.pdbx_strand_id
1 'polypeptide(L)'
;MPGKRYDRQFKLSASALILDGKVSVKELSEQLDVPDSTLRRWASEYEKNGEDAFPGKGKPIPNKDYEILRLKKENEELRRENDLLKKFRAFLRQSSL
;
A
#
# COMPACT_ATOMS: atom_id res chain seq x y z
N MET A 1 7.30 -26.66 -4.87
CA MET A 1 7.49 -25.52 -5.80
C MET A 1 8.40 -24.50 -5.13
N PRO A 2 9.43 -23.96 -5.81
CA PRO A 2 10.25 -22.92 -5.20
C PRO A 2 9.37 -21.70 -4.86
N GLY A 3 9.41 -21.25 -3.60
CA GLY A 3 8.59 -20.14 -3.14
C GLY A 3 9.00 -18.82 -3.80
N LYS A 4 8.04 -18.01 -4.25
CA LYS A 4 8.29 -16.63 -4.71
C LYS A 4 9.01 -15.86 -3.59
N ARG A 5 10.13 -15.21 -3.92
CA ARG A 5 10.89 -14.36 -2.97
C ARG A 5 10.50 -12.92 -3.21
N TYR A 6 10.01 -12.27 -2.15
CA TYR A 6 9.62 -10.86 -2.16
C TYR A 6 10.67 -9.98 -1.48
N ASP A 7 10.79 -8.75 -1.96
CA ASP A 7 11.73 -7.78 -1.40
C ASP A 7 11.31 -7.26 -0.03
N ARG A 8 12.29 -6.72 0.72
CA ARG A 8 12.04 -6.16 2.05
C ARG A 8 10.99 -5.06 1.98
N GLN A 9 11.13 -4.15 1.04
CA GLN A 9 10.27 -2.98 0.91
C GLN A 9 8.83 -3.39 0.60
N PHE A 10 8.65 -4.35 -0.31
CA PHE A 10 7.39 -4.96 -0.68
C PHE A 10 6.69 -5.55 0.54
N LYS A 11 7.40 -6.33 1.36
CA LYS A 11 6.82 -6.91 2.57
C LYS A 11 6.41 -5.82 3.57
N LEU A 12 7.29 -4.84 3.82
CA LEU A 12 7.00 -3.73 4.72
C LEU A 12 5.74 -2.97 4.29
N SER A 13 5.67 -2.58 3.02
CA SER A 13 4.57 -1.76 2.56
C SER A 13 3.27 -2.55 2.40
N ALA A 14 3.32 -3.83 2.01
CA ALA A 14 2.14 -4.71 2.03
C ALA A 14 1.59 -4.86 3.46
N SER A 15 2.46 -5.05 4.46
CA SER A 15 2.06 -5.09 5.87
C SER A 15 1.44 -3.77 6.33
N ALA A 16 2.03 -2.63 5.98
CA ALA A 16 1.51 -1.31 6.35
C ALA A 16 0.11 -1.07 5.78
N LEU A 17 -0.14 -1.42 4.50
CA LEU A 17 -1.46 -1.27 3.89
C LEU A 17 -2.56 -2.06 4.61
N ILE A 18 -2.22 -3.27 5.08
CA ILE A 18 -3.14 -4.14 5.83
C ILE A 18 -3.40 -3.56 7.23
N LEU A 19 -2.35 -3.15 7.94
CA LEU A 19 -2.47 -2.65 9.32
C LEU A 19 -3.11 -1.26 9.40
N ASP A 20 -2.90 -0.41 8.41
CA ASP A 20 -3.60 0.88 8.27
C ASP A 20 -5.11 0.69 8.01
N GLY A 21 -5.58 -0.55 7.82
CA GLY A 21 -6.98 -0.87 7.53
C GLY A 21 -7.44 -0.39 6.14
N LYS A 22 -6.51 0.02 5.28
CA LYS A 22 -6.82 0.62 3.98
C LYS A 22 -7.11 -0.43 2.89
N VAL A 23 -6.62 -1.66 3.05
CA VAL A 23 -6.88 -2.78 2.13
C VAL A 23 -7.05 -4.06 2.96
N SER A 24 -8.06 -4.88 2.64
CA SER A 24 -8.22 -6.16 3.32
C SER A 24 -7.17 -7.18 2.86
N VAL A 25 -6.83 -8.14 3.72
CA VAL A 25 -5.89 -9.24 3.35
C VAL A 25 -6.36 -9.99 2.09
N LYS A 26 -7.66 -10.25 1.99
CA LYS A 26 -8.26 -11.00 0.88
C LYS A 26 -8.12 -10.23 -0.44
N GLU A 27 -8.45 -8.95 -0.42
CA GLU A 27 -8.32 -8.07 -1.59
C GLU A 27 -6.86 -7.97 -2.06
N LEU A 28 -5.93 -7.79 -1.12
CA LEU A 28 -4.52 -7.67 -1.46
C LEU A 28 -3.93 -8.99 -1.98
N SER A 29 -4.42 -10.12 -1.47
CA SER A 29 -4.05 -11.47 -1.93
C SER A 29 -4.42 -11.69 -3.39
N GLU A 30 -5.67 -11.37 -3.75
CA GLU A 30 -6.17 -11.46 -5.12
C GLU A 30 -5.42 -10.52 -6.07
N GLN A 31 -5.09 -9.30 -5.61
CA GLN A 31 -4.39 -8.30 -6.43
C GLN A 31 -2.90 -8.63 -6.67
N LEU A 32 -2.20 -9.16 -5.67
CA LEU A 32 -0.75 -9.38 -5.73
C LEU A 32 -0.36 -10.83 -6.05
N ASP A 33 -1.33 -11.73 -6.15
CA ASP A 33 -1.13 -13.18 -6.25
C ASP A 33 -0.19 -13.70 -5.13
N VAL A 34 -0.50 -13.24 -3.90
CA VAL A 34 0.22 -13.60 -2.66
C VAL A 34 -0.76 -14.26 -1.71
N PRO A 35 -0.52 -15.50 -1.24
CA PRO A 35 -1.46 -16.17 -0.35
C PRO A 35 -1.79 -15.37 0.92
N ASP A 36 -3.07 -15.35 1.32
CA ASP A 36 -3.57 -14.67 2.53
C ASP A 36 -2.74 -14.98 3.77
N SER A 37 -2.35 -16.25 3.94
CA SER A 37 -1.55 -16.71 5.09
C SER A 37 -0.17 -16.04 5.14
N THR A 38 0.42 -15.75 3.98
CA THR A 38 1.70 -15.05 3.86
C THR A 38 1.54 -13.58 4.24
N LEU A 39 0.48 -12.93 3.73
CA LEU A 39 0.17 -11.53 4.03
C LEU A 39 -0.16 -11.33 5.53
N ARG A 40 -0.96 -12.21 6.14
CA ARG A 40 -1.23 -12.16 7.59
C ARG A 40 0.02 -12.32 8.43
N ARG A 41 0.91 -13.24 8.04
CA ARG A 41 2.20 -13.41 8.73
C ARG A 41 3.03 -12.14 8.64
N TRP A 42 3.16 -11.53 7.47
CA TRP A 42 3.91 -10.28 7.32
C TRP A 42 3.29 -9.12 8.10
N ALA A 43 1.97 -9.00 8.11
CA ALA A 43 1.28 -7.99 8.93
C ALA A 43 1.60 -8.19 10.41
N SER A 44 1.55 -9.42 10.91
CA SER A 44 1.91 -9.71 12.31
C SER A 44 3.41 -9.48 12.61
N GLU A 45 4.30 -9.82 11.68
CA GLU A 45 5.75 -9.57 11.83
C GLU A 45 6.04 -8.05 11.87
N TYR A 46 5.35 -7.26 11.05
CA TYR A 46 5.44 -5.81 11.01
C TYR A 46 4.81 -5.15 12.23
N GLU A 47 3.66 -5.63 12.70
CA GLU A 47 3.02 -5.11 13.92
C GLU A 47 3.95 -5.26 15.15
N LYS A 48 4.72 -6.34 15.21
CA LYS A 48 5.67 -6.61 16.31
C LYS A 48 6.98 -5.85 16.20
N ASN A 49 7.53 -5.72 14.99
CA ASN A 49 8.91 -5.27 14.79
C ASN A 49 9.03 -3.99 13.93
N GLY A 50 7.91 -3.43 13.48
CA GLY A 50 7.87 -2.26 12.59
C GLY A 50 8.72 -2.45 11.34
N GLU A 51 9.55 -1.45 11.04
CA GLU A 51 10.45 -1.47 9.89
C GLU A 51 11.51 -2.58 10.00
N ASP A 52 11.84 -3.05 11.18
CA ASP A 52 12.85 -4.11 11.39
C ASP A 52 12.31 -5.52 11.16
N ALA A 53 11.03 -5.67 10.79
CA ALA A 53 10.38 -6.97 10.58
C ALA A 53 11.03 -7.86 9.51
N PHE A 54 11.69 -7.28 8.51
CA PHE A 54 12.26 -8.04 7.39
C PHE A 54 13.72 -7.66 7.11
N PRO A 55 14.70 -8.04 7.95
CA PRO A 55 16.11 -7.62 7.83
C PRO A 55 16.88 -8.36 6.70
N GLY A 56 16.21 -8.75 5.61
CA GLY A 56 16.63 -9.80 4.68
C GLY A 56 18.05 -9.70 4.10
N LYS A 57 18.71 -10.86 3.95
CA LYS A 57 19.92 -11.07 3.12
C LYS A 57 19.52 -11.76 1.81
N GLY A 58 19.26 -11.01 0.74
CA GLY A 58 19.06 -11.58 -0.60
C GLY A 58 18.53 -10.56 -1.60
N LYS A 59 19.00 -10.63 -2.86
CA LYS A 59 18.48 -9.83 -3.98
C LYS A 59 17.04 -10.25 -4.25
N PRO A 60 16.07 -9.34 -4.13
CA PRO A 60 14.69 -9.73 -4.25
C PRO A 60 14.07 -9.33 -5.61
N ILE A 61 12.92 -9.93 -5.92
CA ILE A 61 12.20 -9.73 -7.19
C ILE A 61 11.25 -8.54 -7.02
N PRO A 62 11.36 -7.47 -7.84
CA PRO A 62 10.43 -6.35 -7.80
C PRO A 62 9.02 -6.81 -8.20
N ASN A 63 8.01 -6.51 -7.38
CA ASN A 63 6.62 -6.80 -7.71
C ASN A 63 5.97 -5.57 -8.35
N LYS A 64 5.83 -5.60 -9.68
CA LYS A 64 5.27 -4.51 -10.48
C LYS A 64 3.79 -4.23 -10.17
N ASP A 65 3.03 -5.27 -9.86
CA ASP A 65 1.59 -5.14 -9.59
C ASP A 65 1.32 -4.37 -8.30
N TYR A 66 2.20 -4.54 -7.30
CA TYR A 66 2.16 -3.73 -6.09
C TYR A 66 2.51 -2.27 -6.33
N GLU A 67 3.56 -2.00 -7.11
CA GLU A 67 3.93 -0.61 -7.40
C GLU A 67 2.78 0.09 -8.15
N ILE A 68 2.11 -0.61 -9.06
CA ILE A 68 0.91 -0.12 -9.73
C ILE A 68 -0.21 0.15 -8.72
N LEU A 69 -0.47 -0.74 -7.77
CA LEU A 69 -1.51 -0.56 -6.76
C LEU A 69 -1.22 0.64 -5.85
N ARG A 70 0.01 0.75 -5.34
CA ARG A 70 0.48 1.86 -4.52
C ARG A 70 0.33 3.18 -5.27
N LEU A 71 0.82 3.25 -6.51
CA LEU A 71 0.73 4.45 -7.34
C LEU A 71 -0.72 4.82 -7.66
N LYS A 72 -1.59 3.85 -7.93
CA LYS A 72 -3.02 4.10 -8.16
C LYS A 72 -3.68 4.73 -6.93
N LYS A 73 -3.36 4.22 -5.74
CA LYS A 73 -3.88 4.74 -4.48
C LYS A 73 -3.39 6.15 -4.19
N GLU A 74 -2.09 6.39 -4.32
CA GLU A 74 -1.50 7.71 -4.15
C GLU A 74 -2.13 8.71 -5.16
N ASN A 75 -2.36 8.27 -6.40
CA ASN A 75 -3.05 9.09 -7.39
C ASN A 75 -4.49 9.42 -6.98
N GLU A 76 -5.21 8.46 -6.40
CA GLU A 76 -6.57 8.67 -5.93
C GLU A 76 -6.64 9.67 -4.77
N GLU A 77 -5.76 9.53 -3.77
CA GLU A 77 -5.66 10.47 -2.65
C GLU A 77 -5.33 11.88 -3.14
N LEU A 78 -4.32 12.03 -4.01
CA LEU A 78 -3.95 13.30 -4.61
C LEU A 78 -5.08 13.94 -5.43
N ARG A 79 -5.88 13.14 -6.15
CA ARG A 79 -7.04 13.64 -6.89
C ARG A 79 -8.11 14.19 -5.95
N ARG A 80 -8.40 13.49 -4.84
CA ARG A 80 -9.37 13.96 -3.84
C ARG A 80 -8.95 15.29 -3.21
N GLU A 81 -7.68 15.41 -2.84
CA GLU A 81 -7.11 16.67 -2.33
C GLU A 81 -7.21 17.80 -3.37
N ASN A 82 -6.89 17.50 -4.64
CA ASN A 82 -6.98 18.46 -5.72
C ASN A 82 -8.42 18.96 -5.97
N ASP A 83 -9.39 18.05 -5.90
CA ASP A 83 -10.80 18.38 -6.09
C ASP A 83 -11.36 19.21 -4.94
N LEU A 84 -10.95 18.92 -3.69
CA LEU A 84 -11.25 19.78 -2.55
C LEU A 84 -10.64 21.18 -2.75
N LEU A 85 -9.38 21.21 -3.20
CA LEU A 85 -8.64 22.33 -3.78
C LEU A 85 -9.51 23.28 -4.60
N LYS A 86 -10.04 22.70 -5.68
CA LYS A 86 -10.85 23.40 -6.68
C LYS A 86 -12.17 23.87 -6.11
N LYS A 87 -12.85 23.07 -5.29
CA LYS A 87 -14.11 23.45 -4.63
C LYS A 87 -13.93 24.67 -3.72
N PHE A 88 -12.87 24.69 -2.91
CA PHE A 88 -12.53 25.85 -2.09
C PHE A 88 -12.30 27.10 -2.92
N ARG A 89 -11.53 26.99 -4.02
CA ARG A 89 -11.30 28.12 -4.94
C ARG A 89 -12.59 28.63 -5.57
N ALA A 90 -13.51 27.74 -5.95
CA ALA A 90 -14.80 28.12 -6.51
C ALA A 90 -15.69 28.84 -5.47
N PHE A 91 -15.74 28.32 -4.24
CA PHE A 91 -16.47 28.94 -3.14
C PHE A 91 -15.98 30.38 -2.86
N LEU A 92 -14.66 30.58 -2.76
CA LEU A 92 -14.08 31.91 -2.54
C LEU A 92 -14.42 32.91 -3.65
N ARG A 93 -14.50 32.46 -4.91
CA ARG A 93 -14.93 33.30 -6.04
C ARG A 93 -16.41 33.67 -6.00
N GLN A 94 -17.26 32.82 -5.43
CA GLN A 94 -18.70 33.09 -5.30
C GLN A 94 -19.01 34.01 -4.10
N SER A 95 -18.25 33.91 -3.03
CA SER A 95 -18.43 34.73 -1.81
C SER A 95 -17.82 36.14 -1.90
N SER A 96 -17.21 36.50 -3.02
CA SER A 96 -16.59 37.82 -3.27
C SER A 96 -17.46 38.75 -4.15
N LEU A 97 -18.76 38.45 -4.26
CA LEU A 97 -19.83 39.31 -4.76
C LEU A 97 -20.81 39.61 -3.62
#